data_AF-A0A7C7KB76-F1
#
_entry.id   AF-A0A7C7KB76-F1
#
_cell.length_a   1.000
_cell.length_b   1.000
_cell.length_c   1.000
_cell.angle_alpha   90.00
_cell.angle_beta   90.00
_cell.angle_gamma   90.00
#
_symmetry.space_group_name_H-M   'P 1'
#
loop_
_entity.id
_entity.type
_entity.pdbx_description
1 polymer ?
#
loop_
_entity_poly.entity_id
_entity_poly.type
_entity_poly.pdbx_seq_one_letter_code
_entity_poly.pdbx_strand_id
1 'polypeptide(L)' 'VSETMDSGQIFVPFVKLQEQAANFLTNAALDPDSRIPEYKVCAVRMEKI' A
#
# COMPACT_ATOMS: atom_id res chain seq x y z
N VAL A 1 13.42 -6.91 8.41
CA VAL A 1 12.77 -7.89 7.51
C VAL A 1 12.10 -8.94 8.39
N SER A 2 10.88 -9.35 8.08
CA SER A 2 10.07 -10.30 8.88
C SER A 2 9.51 -11.39 7.96
N GLU A 3 9.19 -12.56 8.51
CA GLU A 3 8.62 -13.72 7.81
C GLU A 3 7.08 -13.65 7.69
N THR A 4 6.46 -12.53 8.09
CA THR A 4 4.99 -12.38 8.11
C THR A 4 4.38 -12.13 6.74
N MET A 5 5.16 -11.65 5.77
CA MET A 5 4.70 -11.34 4.41
C MET A 5 5.29 -12.35 3.43
N ASP A 6 4.52 -12.69 2.40
CA ASP A 6 5.01 -13.50 1.29
C ASP A 6 6.10 -12.75 0.51
N SER A 7 6.94 -13.51 -0.20
CA SER A 7 7.98 -12.92 -1.04
C SER A 7 7.37 -12.02 -2.12
N GLY A 8 7.87 -10.79 -2.22
CA GLY A 8 7.35 -9.76 -3.14
C GLY A 8 6.21 -8.92 -2.58
N GLN A 9 5.73 -9.19 -1.36
CA GLN A 9 4.74 -8.36 -0.68
C GLN A 9 5.38 -7.50 0.40
N ILE A 10 4.77 -6.33 0.64
CA ILE A 10 5.13 -5.45 1.74
C ILE A 10 3.88 -4.95 2.45
N PHE A 11 4.03 -4.65 3.73
CA PHE A 11 2.99 -4.04 4.53
C PHE A 11 3.41 -2.62 4.94
N VAL A 12 2.54 -1.65 4.67
CA VAL A 12 2.74 -0.24 5.04
C VAL A 12 1.59 0.22 5.95
N PRO A 13 1.83 0.50 7.25
CA PRO A 13 0.78 0.94 8.15
C PRO A 13 0.49 2.44 7.97
N PHE A 14 -0.66 2.81 7.41
CA PHE A 14 -1.00 4.23 7.23
C PHE A 14 -1.46 4.95 8.52
N VAL A 15 -2.09 4.25 9.47
CA VAL A 15 -2.54 4.87 10.74
C VAL A 15 -1.37 5.18 11.69
N LYS A 16 -0.30 4.38 11.65
CA LYS A 16 0.90 4.65 12.47
C LYS A 16 1.80 5.72 11.83
N LEU A 17 1.63 5.95 10.53
CA LEU A 17 2.40 6.91 9.74
C LEU A 17 1.56 8.14 9.43
N GLN A 18 0.79 8.67 10.39
CA GLN A 18 -0.11 9.82 10.19
C GLN A 18 0.59 11.06 9.63
N GLU A 19 1.88 11.25 9.93
CA GLU A 19 2.68 12.35 9.39
C GLU A 19 3.24 12.07 7.99
N GLN A 20 2.93 10.92 7.41
CA GLN A 20 3.41 10.49 6.09
C GLN A 20 2.23 10.26 5.15
N ALA A 21 2.41 10.59 3.88
CA ALA A 21 1.39 10.39 2.85
C ALA A 21 1.42 8.95 2.30
N ALA A 22 1.23 7.92 3.14
CA ALA A 22 1.29 6.52 2.70
C ALA A 22 0.32 6.20 1.54
N ASN A 23 -0.88 6.81 1.55
CA ASN A 23 -1.87 6.64 0.48
C ASN A 23 -1.45 7.28 -0.85
N PHE A 24 -0.41 8.13 -0.88
CA PHE A 24 0.14 8.64 -2.13
C PHE A 24 0.67 7.51 -3.03
N LEU A 25 1.09 6.39 -2.44
CA LEU A 25 1.55 5.22 -3.18
C LEU A 25 0.41 4.37 -3.74
N THR A 26 -0.85 4.63 -3.39
CA THR A 26 -1.98 3.78 -3.80
C THR A 26 -2.60 4.23 -5.11
N ASN A 27 -3.27 3.29 -5.80
CA ASN A 27 -3.94 3.58 -7.06
C ASN A 27 -5.25 4.34 -6.82
N ALA A 28 -5.52 5.35 -7.63
CA ALA A 28 -6.83 6.03 -7.67
C ALA A 28 -7.90 5.21 -8.42
N ALA A 29 -7.84 3.88 -8.29
CA ALA A 29 -8.80 2.95 -8.87
C ALA A 29 -9.94 2.72 -7.87
N LEU A 30 -11.17 2.68 -8.39
CA LEU A 30 -12.38 2.38 -7.63
C LEU A 30 -13.02 1.12 -8.19
N ASP A 31 -13.53 0.28 -7.30
CA ASP A 31 -14.39 -0.84 -7.67
C ASP A 31 -15.63 -0.34 -8.45
N PRO A 32 -15.99 -0.94 -9.60
CA PRO A 32 -17.03 -0.41 -10.49
C PRO A 32 -18.44 -0.41 -9.85
N ASP A 33 -18.71 -1.34 -8.95
CA ASP A 33 -20.04 -1.49 -8.35
C ASP A 33 -20.14 -0.74 -7.02
N SER A 34 -19.19 -0.97 -6.12
CA SER A 34 -19.20 -0.44 -4.74
C SER A 34 -18.50 0.91 -4.59
N ARG A 35 -17.66 1.30 -5.55
CA ARG A 35 -16.79 2.49 -5.51
C ARG A 35 -15.79 2.49 -4.35
N ILE A 36 -15.45 1.33 -3.80
CA ILE A 36 -14.41 1.19 -2.78
C ILE A 36 -13.02 1.40 -3.43
N PRO A 37 -12.12 2.20 -2.84
CA PRO A 37 -10.79 2.40 -3.40
C PRO A 37 -9.85 1.19 -3.25
N GLU A 38 -8.94 1.04 -4.20
CA GLU A 38 -7.91 0.00 -4.21
C GLU A 38 -6.74 0.31 -3.25
N TYR A 39 -6.96 0.14 -1.95
CA TYR A 39 -5.92 0.41 -0.94
C TYR A 39 -4.96 -0.75 -0.66
N LYS A 40 -5.33 -1.98 -1.05
CA LYS A 40 -4.58 -3.19 -0.65
C LYS A 40 -3.62 -3.73 -1.71
N VAL A 41 -3.71 -3.22 -2.95
CA VAL A 41 -2.90 -3.69 -4.06
C VAL A 41 -2.36 -2.48 -4.80
N CYS A 42 -1.03 -2.39 -4.91
CA CYS A 42 -0.36 -1.43 -5.78
C CYS A 42 1.06 -1.94 -6.08
N ALA A 43 1.51 -1.76 -7.32
CA ALA A 43 2.88 -2.08 -7.70
C ALA A 43 3.83 -0.95 -7.29
N VAL A 44 4.84 -1.28 -6.50
CA VAL A 44 5.84 -0.31 -6.01
C VAL A 44 7.25 -0.83 -6.24
N ARG A 45 8.22 0.08 -6.30
CA ARG A 45 9.65 -0.24 -6.33
C ARG A 45 10.30 0.23 -5.03
N MET A 46 11.05 -0.66 -4.40
CA MET A 46 11.83 -0.34 -3.21
C MET A 46 13.29 -0.11 -3.57
N GLU A 47 13.89 0.91 -2.96
CA GLU A 47 15.31 1.21 -3.06
C GLU A 47 15.91 1.42 -1.67
N LYS A 48 17.19 1.06 -1.50
CA LYS A 48 17.92 1.38 -0.27
C LYS A 48 18.32 2.85 -0.33
N ILE A 49 18.19 3.55 0.80
CA ILE A 49 18.70 4.91 1.00
C ILE A 49 20.10 4.82 1.60
#